data_AF-A0A3D3XSV7-F1
#
_entry.id   AF-A0A3D3XSV7-F1
#
_cell.length_a   1.000
_cell.length_b   1.000
_cell.length_c   1.000
_cell.angle_alpha   90.00
_cell.angle_beta   90.00
_cell.angle_gamma   90.00
#
_symmetry.space_group_name_H-M   'P 1'
#
loop_
_entity.id
_entity.type
_entity.pdbx_description
1 polymer ?
#
loop_
_entity_poly.entity_id
_entity_poly.type
_entity_poly.pdbx_seq_one_letter_code
_entity_poly.pdbx_strand_id
1 'polypeptide(L)'
;MKRLGLLLLFSFGYQLVTAQVTTVRIMTYNILNYRNSTNECNGNTNSASNKEIALDTIVRNIHPHIICFQEVGASANNSTYLLNNALNTSSAINWTTTNYTNNSFSSLTNVIAYRSDIFGLISQEVISKDLNSNNLVRVVDVARFYYKDPLLSAQSDTVTFSVIVAHFKAGSGTSNSSQRDAMAGAIIDYIENDAVDPNIMLMGDFNMYASSESGYQTLIAGNGYRFEDPINSSGSWNNNSSFAAIHTQSTRNGGSNSCFSGGGLDDRFDQILCSEEIIEGDDGMAYVPNTYFAIGNDGNHFNNRINAGTNYSVSSTVLSALYALSDHLPVIADFDVDLLGLNTTELKVPKLENPMYQPAQLADYYLRYSLEIYSLDGRKLFEKPEGQPATVQGLPSGLYIARWSKDSQSTTSKLMLW
;
A
#
# COMPACT_ATOMS: atom_id res chain seq x y z
N MET A 1 0.86 65.14 23.22
CA MET A 1 1.93 64.20 22.82
C MET A 1 1.45 62.77 23.11
N LYS A 2 0.97 62.04 22.10
CA LYS A 2 0.64 60.60 22.21
C LYS A 2 1.59 59.85 21.29
N ARG A 3 2.50 59.05 21.85
CA ARG A 3 3.44 58.21 21.10
C ARG A 3 2.68 56.95 20.67
N LEU A 4 2.55 56.75 19.36
CA LEU A 4 2.03 55.52 18.77
C LEU A 4 3.22 54.56 18.60
N GLY A 5 3.26 53.49 19.38
CA GLY A 5 4.26 52.43 19.23
C GLY A 5 3.85 51.49 18.11
N LEU A 6 4.69 51.35 17.09
CA LEU A 6 4.52 50.41 16.00
C LEU A 6 5.01 49.03 16.46
N LEU A 7 4.08 48.08 16.68
CA LEU A 7 4.42 46.67 16.88
C LEU A 7 4.62 46.02 15.50
N LEU A 8 5.83 45.57 15.22
CA LEU A 8 6.15 44.71 14.08
C LEU A 8 5.94 43.25 14.48
N LEU A 9 4.87 42.63 13.97
CA LEU A 9 4.69 41.18 14.02
C LEU A 9 5.58 40.53 12.96
N PHE A 10 6.55 39.71 13.40
CA PHE A 10 7.27 38.79 12.52
C PHE A 10 6.44 37.50 12.39
N SER A 11 5.77 37.33 11.26
CA SER A 11 5.15 36.06 10.88
C SER A 11 6.24 35.12 10.32
N PHE A 12 6.69 34.16 11.11
CA PHE A 12 7.46 33.02 10.61
C PHE A 12 6.51 32.11 9.82
N GLY A 13 6.61 32.15 8.49
CA GLY A 13 5.99 31.14 7.63
C GLY A 13 6.77 29.84 7.76
N TYR A 14 6.22 28.86 8.48
CA TYR A 14 6.70 27.49 8.42
C TYR A 14 6.34 26.95 7.02
N GLN A 15 7.34 26.74 6.17
CA GLN A 15 7.15 25.92 4.98
C GLN A 15 7.17 24.46 5.44
N LEU A 16 5.99 23.85 5.51
CA LEU A 16 5.86 22.42 5.64
C LEU A 16 6.32 21.82 4.30
N VAL A 17 7.47 21.16 4.31
CA VAL A 17 7.88 20.28 3.21
C VAL A 17 7.03 19.02 3.34
N THR A 18 6.01 18.88 2.51
CA THR A 18 5.28 17.61 2.40
C THR A 18 6.16 16.64 1.62
N ALA A 19 6.37 15.43 2.16
CA ALA A 19 6.93 14.34 1.38
C ALA A 19 6.09 14.15 0.10
N GLN A 20 6.74 13.86 -1.02
CA GLN A 20 6.00 13.54 -2.23
C GLN A 20 5.47 12.12 -2.06
N VAL A 21 4.16 11.93 -2.19
CA VAL A 21 3.53 10.61 -2.07
C VAL A 21 2.92 10.18 -3.40
N THR A 22 2.75 8.87 -3.56
CA THR A 22 1.90 8.27 -4.59
C THR A 22 0.89 7.36 -3.94
N THR A 23 -0.32 7.30 -4.48
CA THR A 23 -1.37 6.42 -3.95
C THR A 23 -1.39 5.10 -4.71
N VAL A 24 -1.39 4.00 -3.96
CA VAL A 24 -1.64 2.65 -4.47
C VAL A 24 -2.95 2.11 -3.91
N ARG A 25 -3.54 1.13 -4.59
CA ARG A 25 -4.85 0.56 -4.28
C ARG A 25 -4.70 -0.92 -4.11
N ILE A 26 -5.17 -1.46 -3.00
CA ILE A 26 -5.11 -2.88 -2.70
C ILE A 26 -6.53 -3.41 -2.64
N MET A 27 -6.72 -4.63 -3.15
CA MET A 27 -8.02 -5.31 -3.20
C MET A 27 -7.89 -6.72 -2.62
N THR A 28 -8.86 -7.13 -1.80
CA THR A 28 -9.07 -8.55 -1.49
C THR A 28 -10.41 -9.01 -2.06
N TYR A 29 -10.46 -10.23 -2.58
CA TYR A 29 -11.66 -10.75 -3.22
C TYR A 29 -11.76 -12.28 -3.19
N ASN A 30 -12.71 -12.82 -2.42
CA ASN A 30 -13.13 -14.22 -2.59
C ASN A 30 -13.91 -14.38 -3.91
N ILE A 31 -13.35 -15.17 -4.83
CA ILE A 31 -13.90 -15.35 -6.17
C ILE A 31 -14.63 -16.69 -6.35
N LEU A 32 -15.09 -17.30 -5.25
CA LEU A 32 -15.95 -18.48 -5.16
C LEU A 32 -15.57 -19.65 -6.09
N ASN A 33 -14.91 -20.67 -5.55
CA ASN A 33 -14.58 -21.90 -6.27
C ASN A 33 -14.04 -21.68 -7.71
N TYR A 34 -13.17 -20.68 -7.91
CA TYR A 34 -12.65 -20.36 -9.24
C TYR A 34 -11.81 -21.50 -9.79
N ARG A 35 -12.26 -22.11 -10.90
CA ARG A 35 -11.63 -23.31 -11.50
C ARG A 35 -11.44 -24.47 -10.50
N ASN A 36 -12.26 -24.51 -9.45
CA ASN A 36 -12.46 -25.68 -8.60
C ASN A 36 -13.83 -26.28 -8.93
N SER A 37 -13.87 -27.56 -9.31
CA SER A 37 -15.13 -28.22 -9.65
C SER A 37 -15.59 -29.13 -8.52
N THR A 38 -16.77 -28.85 -7.97
CA THR A 38 -17.52 -29.71 -7.06
C THR A 38 -18.83 -30.16 -7.71
N ASN A 39 -19.65 -30.93 -6.99
CA ASN A 39 -20.99 -31.29 -7.48
C ASN A 39 -21.86 -30.04 -7.64
N GLU A 40 -21.77 -29.12 -6.69
CA GLU A 40 -22.56 -27.90 -6.60
C GLU A 40 -21.98 -26.79 -7.48
N CYS A 41 -20.65 -26.64 -7.49
CA CYS A 41 -19.89 -25.64 -8.24
C CYS A 41 -19.17 -26.28 -9.42
N ASN A 42 -19.82 -26.36 -10.58
CA ASN A 42 -19.24 -26.93 -11.80
C ASN A 42 -19.33 -25.94 -12.97
N GLY A 43 -18.88 -26.33 -14.17
CA GLY A 43 -18.88 -25.44 -15.34
C GLY A 43 -20.26 -24.85 -15.71
N ASN A 44 -21.37 -25.49 -15.32
CA ASN A 44 -22.72 -25.00 -15.60
C ASN A 44 -23.20 -23.99 -14.55
N THR A 45 -22.85 -24.20 -13.28
CA THR A 45 -23.29 -23.35 -12.16
C THR A 45 -22.28 -22.26 -11.80
N ASN A 46 -21.01 -22.45 -12.12
CA ASN A 46 -19.86 -21.63 -11.73
C ASN A 46 -18.80 -21.58 -12.85
N SER A 47 -19.21 -21.18 -14.06
CA SER A 47 -18.35 -21.14 -15.25
C SER A 47 -17.11 -20.26 -15.04
N ALA A 48 -15.92 -20.87 -15.18
CA ALA A 48 -14.65 -20.15 -15.08
C ALA A 48 -14.52 -19.03 -16.13
N SER A 49 -14.93 -19.27 -17.38
CA SER A 49 -14.84 -18.26 -18.43
C SER A 49 -15.77 -17.07 -18.20
N ASN A 50 -16.97 -17.31 -17.63
CA ASN A 50 -17.85 -16.20 -17.26
C ASN A 50 -17.26 -15.39 -16.09
N LYS A 51 -16.62 -16.07 -15.12
CA LYS A 51 -15.89 -15.38 -14.06
C LYS A 51 -14.74 -14.55 -14.61
N GLU A 52 -13.96 -15.07 -15.55
CA GLU A 52 -12.83 -14.34 -16.14
C GLU A 52 -13.29 -13.03 -16.82
N ILE A 53 -14.39 -13.09 -17.59
CA ILE A 53 -14.99 -11.90 -18.23
C ILE A 53 -15.51 -10.89 -17.18
N ALA A 54 -16.18 -11.38 -16.14
CA ALA A 54 -16.68 -10.53 -15.07
C ALA A 54 -15.53 -9.90 -14.28
N LEU A 55 -14.48 -10.67 -13.97
CA LEU A 55 -13.31 -10.20 -13.23
C LEU A 55 -12.56 -9.12 -14.01
N ASP A 56 -12.35 -9.32 -15.31
CA ASP A 56 -11.77 -8.32 -16.21
C ASP A 56 -12.57 -6.99 -16.17
N THR A 57 -13.89 -7.07 -16.22
CA THR A 57 -14.78 -5.90 -16.10
C THR A 57 -14.62 -5.19 -14.75
N ILE A 58 -14.56 -5.95 -13.66
CA ILE A 58 -14.43 -5.42 -12.29
C ILE A 58 -13.06 -4.76 -12.10
N VAL A 59 -11.97 -5.45 -12.43
CA VAL A 59 -10.59 -4.97 -12.24
C VAL A 59 -10.34 -3.70 -13.07
N ARG A 60 -10.84 -3.65 -14.31
CA ARG A 60 -10.75 -2.45 -15.16
C ARG A 60 -11.53 -1.26 -14.62
N ASN A 61 -12.56 -1.48 -13.82
CA ASN A 61 -13.28 -0.37 -13.18
C ASN A 61 -12.55 0.11 -11.92
N ILE A 62 -12.07 -0.83 -11.10
CA ILE A 62 -11.50 -0.54 -9.79
C ILE A 62 -10.06 0.00 -9.88
N HIS A 63 -9.30 -0.44 -10.90
CA HIS A 63 -7.87 -0.16 -11.07
C HIS A 63 -7.02 -0.49 -9.82
N PRO A 64 -7.11 -1.71 -9.25
CA PRO A 64 -6.23 -2.10 -8.15
C PRO A 64 -4.79 -2.29 -8.64
N HIS A 65 -3.85 -2.23 -7.71
CA HIS A 65 -2.43 -2.44 -7.94
C HIS A 65 -1.93 -3.76 -7.34
N ILE A 66 -2.57 -4.24 -6.27
CA ILE A 66 -2.44 -5.60 -5.71
C ILE A 66 -3.84 -6.19 -5.53
N ILE A 67 -4.00 -7.47 -5.84
CA ILE A 67 -5.23 -8.24 -5.63
C ILE A 67 -4.91 -9.54 -4.91
N CYS A 68 -5.61 -9.78 -3.81
CA CYS A 68 -5.51 -10.98 -3.01
C CYS A 68 -6.79 -11.82 -3.21
N PHE A 69 -6.68 -12.88 -4.00
CA PHE A 69 -7.79 -13.77 -4.30
C PHE A 69 -7.89 -14.90 -3.30
N GLN A 70 -9.11 -15.18 -2.82
CA GLN A 70 -9.45 -16.42 -2.10
C GLN A 70 -10.29 -17.33 -3.00
N GLU A 71 -10.29 -18.62 -2.66
CA GLU A 71 -11.04 -19.67 -3.38
C GLU A 71 -10.62 -19.91 -4.84
N VAL A 72 -9.34 -19.77 -5.12
CA VAL A 72 -8.76 -20.31 -6.35
C VAL A 72 -8.60 -21.82 -6.21
N GLY A 73 -9.00 -22.62 -7.21
CA GLY A 73 -8.82 -24.07 -7.14
C GLY A 73 -7.35 -24.47 -6.98
N ALA A 74 -7.10 -25.56 -6.25
CA ALA A 74 -5.77 -26.06 -5.90
C ALA A 74 -4.98 -26.62 -7.11
N SER A 75 -4.55 -25.73 -8.00
CA SER A 75 -3.71 -26.03 -9.15
C SER A 75 -2.78 -24.86 -9.44
N ALA A 76 -1.50 -25.15 -9.62
CA ALA A 76 -0.49 -24.15 -9.99
C ALA A 76 -0.79 -23.42 -11.31
N ASN A 77 -1.62 -24.00 -12.19
CA ASN A 77 -2.00 -23.38 -13.45
C ASN A 77 -3.06 -22.27 -13.30
N ASN A 78 -3.80 -22.24 -12.18
CA ASN A 78 -4.94 -21.33 -12.03
C ASN A 78 -4.54 -19.86 -11.92
N SER A 79 -3.35 -19.56 -11.38
CA SER A 79 -2.78 -18.21 -11.41
C SER A 79 -2.48 -17.75 -12.84
N THR A 80 -1.96 -18.64 -13.69
CA THR A 80 -1.71 -18.36 -15.11
C THR A 80 -3.01 -18.09 -15.87
N TYR A 81 -4.09 -18.81 -15.57
CA TYR A 81 -5.41 -18.52 -16.16
C TYR A 81 -5.96 -17.16 -15.71
N LEU A 82 -5.84 -16.80 -14.42
CA LEU A 82 -6.22 -15.45 -13.94
C LEU A 82 -5.46 -14.36 -14.71
N LEU A 83 -4.14 -14.54 -14.86
CA LEU A 83 -3.31 -13.61 -15.62
C LEU A 83 -3.80 -13.49 -17.07
N ASN A 84 -3.87 -14.59 -17.80
CA ASN A 84 -4.10 -14.54 -19.24
C ASN A 84 -5.55 -14.18 -19.61
N ASN A 85 -6.52 -14.54 -18.78
CA ASN A 85 -7.93 -14.43 -19.13
C ASN A 85 -8.64 -13.25 -18.46
N ALA A 86 -8.08 -12.67 -17.38
CA ALA A 86 -8.73 -11.58 -16.64
C ALA A 86 -7.84 -10.36 -16.35
N LEU A 87 -6.53 -10.53 -16.14
CA LEU A 87 -5.67 -9.44 -15.66
C LEU A 87 -4.78 -8.83 -16.75
N ASN A 88 -4.17 -9.66 -17.61
CA ASN A 88 -3.31 -9.27 -18.74
C ASN A 88 -4.06 -9.36 -20.08
N THR A 89 -5.27 -8.81 -20.12
CA THR A 89 -6.08 -8.74 -21.35
C THR A 89 -5.66 -7.53 -22.19
N SER A 90 -6.19 -7.37 -23.41
CA SER A 90 -5.72 -6.39 -24.41
C SER A 90 -5.61 -4.91 -23.98
N SER A 91 -6.14 -4.53 -22.81
CA SER A 91 -6.10 -3.16 -22.26
C SER A 91 -5.39 -3.04 -20.91
N ALA A 92 -4.97 -4.14 -20.27
CA ALA A 92 -4.26 -4.14 -19.01
C ALA A 92 -3.02 -5.04 -19.14
N ILE A 93 -1.84 -4.49 -18.83
CA ILE A 93 -0.56 -5.19 -18.99
C ILE A 93 0.24 -5.11 -17.70
N ASN A 94 1.22 -6.00 -17.51
CA ASN A 94 2.16 -6.00 -16.37
C ASN A 94 1.63 -6.60 -15.05
N TRP A 95 0.54 -7.36 -15.06
CA TRP A 95 0.21 -8.21 -13.91
C TRP A 95 1.11 -9.45 -13.87
N THR A 96 1.49 -9.85 -12.67
CA THR A 96 2.08 -11.16 -12.37
C THR A 96 1.47 -11.71 -11.07
N THR A 97 1.80 -12.93 -10.69
CA THR A 97 1.37 -13.51 -9.40
C THR A 97 2.55 -13.99 -8.58
N THR A 98 2.30 -14.17 -7.29
CA THR A 98 3.14 -15.01 -6.42
C THR A 98 3.07 -16.49 -6.87
N ASN A 99 3.97 -17.31 -6.31
CA ASN A 99 4.01 -18.74 -6.56
C ASN A 99 2.80 -19.46 -5.91
N TYR A 100 2.43 -20.60 -6.46
CA TYR A 100 1.39 -21.46 -5.92
C TYR A 100 1.80 -22.09 -4.58
N THR A 101 0.89 -22.08 -3.61
CA THR A 101 1.07 -22.63 -2.26
C THR A 101 -0.15 -23.47 -1.87
N ASN A 102 0.06 -24.53 -1.08
CA ASN A 102 -0.99 -25.42 -0.59
C ASN A 102 -0.45 -26.28 0.57
N ASN A 103 -1.33 -26.83 1.41
CA ASN A 103 -1.01 -27.80 2.47
C ASN A 103 -1.18 -29.28 2.03
N SER A 104 -1.18 -29.56 0.73
CA SER A 104 -1.41 -30.86 0.06
C SER A 104 -2.83 -31.44 0.10
N PHE A 105 -3.76 -30.84 0.85
CA PHE A 105 -5.13 -31.37 0.97
C PHE A 105 -6.23 -30.32 0.78
N SER A 106 -5.93 -29.03 0.87
CA SER A 106 -6.92 -28.00 0.55
C SER A 106 -7.27 -28.04 -0.94
N SER A 107 -8.56 -28.08 -1.27
CA SER A 107 -9.06 -27.97 -2.64
C SER A 107 -9.04 -26.53 -3.18
N LEU A 108 -8.79 -25.56 -2.30
CA LEU A 108 -8.85 -24.14 -2.56
C LEU A 108 -7.61 -23.45 -1.97
N THR A 109 -7.08 -22.47 -2.68
CA THR A 109 -5.85 -21.74 -2.34
C THR A 109 -6.10 -20.25 -2.49
N ASN A 110 -5.14 -19.45 -2.00
CA ASN A 110 -5.10 -18.03 -2.30
C ASN A 110 -4.16 -17.78 -3.49
N VAL A 111 -4.32 -16.62 -4.13
CA VAL A 111 -3.38 -16.12 -5.14
C VAL A 111 -3.21 -14.62 -4.93
N ILE A 112 -1.96 -14.16 -4.85
CA ILE A 112 -1.63 -12.73 -4.81
C ILE A 112 -1.20 -12.32 -6.21
N ALA A 113 -2.00 -11.49 -6.86
CA ALA A 113 -1.67 -10.85 -8.14
C ALA A 113 -1.25 -9.41 -7.90
N TYR A 114 -0.22 -8.93 -8.60
CA TYR A 114 0.27 -7.56 -8.44
C TYR A 114 0.79 -6.98 -9.74
N ARG A 115 0.80 -5.65 -9.81
CA ARG A 115 1.40 -4.86 -10.88
C ARG A 115 2.92 -4.89 -10.78
N SER A 116 3.56 -5.71 -11.61
CA SER A 116 5.01 -5.91 -11.66
C SER A 116 5.80 -4.69 -12.15
N ASP A 117 5.13 -3.73 -12.77
CA ASP A 117 5.68 -2.42 -13.12
C ASP A 117 5.72 -1.45 -11.93
N ILE A 118 4.94 -1.70 -10.88
CA ILE A 118 4.82 -0.85 -9.69
C ILE A 118 5.51 -1.46 -8.49
N PHE A 119 5.44 -2.78 -8.33
CA PHE A 119 6.00 -3.50 -7.20
C PHE A 119 7.03 -4.54 -7.63
N GLY A 120 8.00 -4.78 -6.75
CA GLY A 120 8.83 -5.98 -6.80
C GLY A 120 8.54 -6.87 -5.60
N LEU A 121 8.57 -8.19 -5.83
CA LEU A 121 8.46 -9.20 -4.77
C LEU A 121 9.86 -9.45 -4.19
N ILE A 122 10.01 -9.28 -2.87
CA ILE A 122 11.23 -9.59 -2.11
C ILE A 122 11.25 -11.07 -1.75
N SER A 123 10.18 -11.54 -1.10
CA SER A 123 10.05 -12.92 -0.63
C SER A 123 8.58 -13.34 -0.61
N GLN A 124 8.38 -14.65 -0.60
CA GLN A 124 7.09 -15.28 -0.37
C GLN A 124 7.29 -16.43 0.62
N GLU A 125 6.43 -16.48 1.62
CA GLU A 125 6.44 -17.47 2.70
C GLU A 125 5.03 -18.04 2.92
N VAL A 126 4.95 -19.11 3.70
CA VAL A 126 3.71 -19.84 3.93
C VAL A 126 3.58 -20.23 5.39
N ILE A 127 2.51 -19.79 6.04
CA ILE A 127 2.13 -20.25 7.36
C ILE A 127 1.20 -21.45 7.19
N SER A 128 1.64 -22.62 7.67
CA SER A 128 0.93 -23.89 7.47
C SER A 128 0.60 -24.62 8.78
N LYS A 129 1.10 -24.12 9.91
CA LYS A 129 0.98 -24.74 11.22
C LYS A 129 0.37 -23.78 12.24
N ASP A 130 -0.41 -24.31 13.18
CA ASP A 130 -0.79 -23.58 14.39
C ASP A 130 0.33 -23.62 15.45
N LEU A 131 0.14 -22.91 16.57
CA LEU A 131 1.09 -22.86 17.69
C LEU A 131 1.36 -24.24 18.33
N ASN A 132 0.51 -25.23 18.08
CA ASN A 132 0.66 -26.60 18.55
C ASN A 132 1.24 -27.53 17.48
N SER A 133 1.78 -26.98 16.38
CA SER A 133 2.34 -27.71 15.24
C SER A 133 1.33 -28.58 14.46
N ASN A 134 0.02 -28.38 14.64
CA ASN A 134 -1.01 -29.01 13.82
C ASN A 134 -1.11 -28.30 12.47
N ASN A 135 -1.50 -29.02 11.42
CA ASN A 135 -1.75 -28.38 10.12
C ASN A 135 -2.95 -27.43 10.20
N LEU A 136 -2.78 -26.21 9.70
CA LEU A 136 -3.91 -25.33 9.43
C LEU A 136 -4.80 -25.95 8.34
N VAL A 137 -6.11 -25.67 8.43
CA VAL A 137 -7.09 -26.16 7.46
C VAL A 137 -6.82 -25.68 6.03
N ARG A 138 -6.19 -24.50 5.92
CA ARG A 138 -5.71 -23.86 4.70
C ARG A 138 -4.42 -23.13 5.04
N VAL A 139 -3.52 -23.00 4.08
CA VAL A 139 -2.32 -22.19 4.27
C VAL A 139 -2.66 -20.70 4.26
N VAL A 140 -1.84 -19.90 4.93
CA VAL A 140 -1.84 -18.43 4.84
C VAL A 140 -0.60 -18.04 4.04
N ASP A 141 -0.79 -17.19 3.04
CA ASP A 141 0.27 -16.69 2.17
C ASP A 141 0.84 -15.39 2.73
N VAL A 142 2.16 -15.30 2.80
CA VAL A 142 2.85 -14.05 3.14
C VAL A 142 3.69 -13.63 1.95
N ALA A 143 3.50 -12.41 1.47
CA ALA A 143 4.30 -11.85 0.38
C ALA A 143 4.87 -10.50 0.79
N ARG A 144 6.18 -10.37 0.66
CA ARG A 144 6.92 -9.16 0.98
C ARG A 144 7.22 -8.39 -0.30
N PHE A 145 6.84 -7.12 -0.35
CA PHE A 145 6.97 -6.26 -1.50
C PHE A 145 7.86 -5.06 -1.23
N TYR A 146 8.39 -4.47 -2.30
CA TYR A 146 8.91 -3.11 -2.31
C TYR A 146 8.25 -2.30 -3.42
N TYR A 147 8.07 -1.01 -3.18
CA TYR A 147 7.61 -0.07 -4.20
C TYR A 147 8.75 0.30 -5.16
N LYS A 148 8.53 0.18 -6.47
CA LYS A 148 9.51 0.53 -7.51
C LYS A 148 9.50 2.04 -7.74
N ASP A 149 10.10 2.76 -6.81
CA ASP A 149 10.23 4.20 -6.91
C ASP A 149 10.94 4.58 -8.24
N PRO A 150 10.45 5.61 -8.98
CA PRO A 150 11.10 6.04 -10.22
C PRO A 150 12.57 6.46 -10.08
N LEU A 151 12.99 6.86 -8.89
CA LEU A 151 14.37 7.22 -8.52
C LEU A 151 15.13 6.08 -7.84
N LEU A 152 14.53 4.88 -7.73
CA LEU A 152 15.16 3.71 -7.13
C LEU A 152 16.44 3.34 -7.89
N SER A 153 17.54 3.23 -7.14
CA SER A 153 18.87 2.85 -7.59
C SER A 153 19.45 1.79 -6.66
N ALA A 154 20.57 1.17 -7.06
CA ALA A 154 21.24 0.16 -6.23
C ALA A 154 21.82 0.71 -4.90
N GLN A 155 21.77 2.02 -4.67
CA GLN A 155 22.28 2.68 -3.46
C GLN A 155 21.19 3.38 -2.65
N SER A 156 19.91 3.29 -3.06
CA SER A 156 18.78 3.90 -2.37
C SER A 156 17.84 2.84 -1.82
N ASP A 157 17.18 3.15 -0.71
CA ASP A 157 16.11 2.33 -0.17
C ASP A 157 14.74 2.79 -0.69
N THR A 158 13.68 2.01 -0.48
CA THR A 158 12.29 2.36 -0.83
C THR A 158 11.35 1.69 0.16
N VAL A 159 10.09 2.09 0.16
CA VAL A 159 9.08 1.52 1.07
C VAL A 159 8.92 0.01 0.82
N THR A 160 9.06 -0.76 1.90
CA THR A 160 8.76 -2.20 1.94
C THR A 160 7.54 -2.47 2.80
N PHE A 161 6.79 -3.50 2.44
CA PHE A 161 5.58 -3.88 3.16
C PHE A 161 5.25 -5.36 2.93
N SER A 162 4.56 -5.95 3.89
CA SER A 162 4.11 -7.33 3.85
C SER A 162 2.60 -7.43 3.68
N VAL A 163 2.16 -8.29 2.77
CA VAL A 163 0.76 -8.65 2.55
C VAL A 163 0.55 -10.09 2.98
N ILE A 164 -0.28 -10.28 4.00
CA ILE A 164 -0.69 -11.57 4.52
C ILE A 164 -2.10 -11.87 4.02
N VAL A 165 -2.29 -13.00 3.34
CA VAL A 165 -3.56 -13.40 2.74
C VAL A 165 -4.07 -14.68 3.36
N ALA A 166 -5.28 -14.60 3.93
CA ALA A 166 -5.93 -15.72 4.58
C ALA A 166 -7.34 -15.97 4.02
N HIS A 167 -7.68 -17.25 3.91
CA HIS A 167 -9.06 -17.70 3.86
C HIS A 167 -9.28 -18.53 5.12
N PHE A 168 -9.85 -17.90 6.14
CA PHE A 168 -10.09 -18.53 7.43
C PHE A 168 -11.14 -19.65 7.34
N LYS A 169 -11.20 -20.51 8.35
CA LYS A 169 -12.15 -21.63 8.37
C LYS A 169 -13.61 -21.14 8.22
N ALA A 170 -14.24 -21.54 7.13
CA ALA A 170 -15.66 -21.30 6.88
C ALA A 170 -16.61 -22.07 7.81
N GLY A 171 -17.83 -21.55 7.93
CA GLY A 171 -18.93 -22.15 8.68
C GLY A 171 -19.09 -21.62 10.11
N SER A 172 -20.26 -21.86 10.69
CA SER A 172 -20.65 -21.39 12.01
C SER A 172 -20.38 -22.42 13.12
N GLY A 173 -20.49 -22.01 14.38
CA GLY A 173 -20.33 -22.90 15.54
C GLY A 173 -18.88 -23.07 16.02
N THR A 174 -18.77 -23.59 17.25
CA THR A 174 -17.52 -23.55 18.03
C THR A 174 -16.33 -24.24 17.37
N SER A 175 -16.54 -25.40 16.72
CA SER A 175 -15.43 -26.10 16.04
C SER A 175 -14.82 -25.27 14.92
N ASN A 176 -15.63 -24.48 14.20
CA ASN A 176 -15.14 -23.64 13.11
C ASN A 176 -14.45 -22.39 13.67
N SER A 177 -15.04 -21.73 14.68
CA SER A 177 -14.43 -20.56 15.32
C SER A 177 -13.11 -20.89 16.03
N SER A 178 -12.98 -22.07 16.65
CA SER A 178 -11.70 -22.50 17.24
C SER A 178 -10.60 -22.73 16.19
N GLN A 179 -10.95 -23.19 14.99
CA GLN A 179 -9.98 -23.30 13.89
C GLN A 179 -9.58 -21.93 13.34
N ARG A 180 -10.52 -20.96 13.29
CA ARG A 180 -10.19 -19.58 12.94
C ARG A 180 -9.25 -18.94 13.96
N ASP A 181 -9.47 -19.21 15.25
CA ASP A 181 -8.60 -18.76 16.33
C ASP A 181 -7.19 -19.34 16.24
N ALA A 182 -7.06 -20.64 15.95
CA ALA A 182 -5.76 -21.26 15.71
C ALA A 182 -5.02 -20.66 14.50
N MET A 183 -5.74 -20.30 13.43
CA MET A 183 -5.17 -19.60 12.28
C MET A 183 -4.74 -18.17 12.63
N ALA A 184 -5.56 -17.43 13.39
CA ALA A 184 -5.24 -16.08 13.84
C ALA A 184 -3.99 -16.07 14.72
N GLY A 185 -3.91 -17.00 15.68
CA GLY A 185 -2.73 -17.14 16.52
C GLY A 185 -1.47 -17.44 15.71
N ALA A 186 -1.56 -18.30 14.68
CA ALA A 186 -0.41 -18.60 13.81
C ALA A 186 0.07 -17.38 13.02
N ILE A 187 -0.84 -16.49 12.62
CA ILE A 187 -0.51 -15.23 11.94
C ILE A 187 0.21 -14.29 12.91
N ILE A 188 -0.31 -14.11 14.12
CA ILE A 188 0.33 -13.25 15.14
C ILE A 188 1.71 -13.81 15.54
N ASP A 189 1.83 -15.13 15.72
CA ASP A 189 3.10 -15.79 16.01
C ASP A 189 4.14 -15.55 14.91
N TYR A 190 3.75 -15.67 13.63
CA TYR A 190 4.63 -15.33 12.51
C TYR A 190 5.06 -13.86 12.55
N ILE A 191 4.14 -12.93 12.84
CA ILE A 191 4.47 -11.51 12.87
C ILE A 191 5.46 -11.19 13.99
N GLU A 192 5.24 -11.74 15.18
CA GLU A 192 6.08 -11.44 16.35
C GLU A 192 7.48 -12.08 16.27
N ASN A 193 7.63 -13.18 15.52
CA ASN A 193 8.88 -13.94 15.50
C ASN A 193 9.64 -13.90 14.18
N ASP A 194 8.95 -13.73 13.05
CA ASP A 194 9.52 -13.91 11.71
C ASP A 194 9.36 -12.70 10.79
N ALA A 195 8.29 -11.90 10.93
CA ALA A 195 8.06 -10.75 10.06
C ALA A 195 9.11 -9.64 10.28
N VAL A 196 9.56 -9.05 9.17
CA VAL A 196 10.63 -8.05 9.16
C VAL A 196 10.17 -6.63 8.83
N ASP A 197 9.00 -6.47 8.21
CA ASP A 197 8.46 -5.15 7.88
C ASP A 197 7.55 -4.64 9.01
N PRO A 198 7.55 -3.34 9.29
CA PRO A 198 6.54 -2.72 10.15
C PRO A 198 5.22 -2.51 9.41
N ASN A 199 5.26 -2.21 8.10
CA ASN A 199 4.07 -2.08 7.27
C ASN A 199 3.51 -3.46 6.92
N ILE A 200 2.48 -3.91 7.64
CA ILE A 200 1.86 -5.22 7.44
C ILE A 200 0.35 -5.06 7.23
N MET A 201 -0.18 -5.73 6.21
CA MET A 201 -1.62 -5.86 5.99
C MET A 201 -2.04 -7.32 6.05
N LEU A 202 -3.07 -7.62 6.83
CA LEU A 202 -3.78 -8.90 6.78
C LEU A 202 -5.10 -8.72 6.04
N MET A 203 -5.32 -9.49 4.98
CA MET A 203 -6.55 -9.38 4.20
C MET A 203 -7.07 -10.72 3.69
N GLY A 204 -8.38 -10.77 3.48
CA GLY A 204 -9.03 -11.95 2.95
C GLY A 204 -10.42 -12.19 3.49
N ASP A 205 -10.90 -13.41 3.25
CA ASP A 205 -12.17 -13.89 3.78
C ASP A 205 -11.95 -14.48 5.18
N PHE A 206 -12.38 -13.74 6.19
CA PHE A 206 -12.20 -14.13 7.58
C PHE A 206 -13.26 -15.11 8.09
N ASN A 207 -14.41 -15.23 7.41
CA ASN A 207 -15.53 -16.07 7.87
C ASN A 207 -15.95 -15.84 9.34
N MET A 208 -15.70 -14.63 9.87
CA MET A 208 -16.00 -14.25 11.25
C MET A 208 -17.26 -13.40 11.31
N TYR A 209 -18.18 -13.76 12.20
CA TYR A 209 -19.53 -13.17 12.25
C TYR A 209 -19.60 -11.90 13.13
N ALA A 210 -18.61 -11.70 14.00
CA ALA A 210 -18.53 -10.57 14.91
C ALA A 210 -17.09 -10.33 15.34
N SER A 211 -16.77 -9.08 15.70
CA SER A 211 -15.45 -8.76 16.24
C SER A 211 -15.18 -9.43 17.59
N SER A 212 -16.22 -9.86 18.32
CA SER A 212 -16.09 -10.57 19.60
C SER A 212 -15.66 -12.03 19.46
N GLU A 213 -15.56 -12.56 18.25
CA GLU A 213 -15.05 -13.92 18.04
C GLU A 213 -13.59 -14.04 18.49
N SER A 214 -13.21 -15.13 19.16
CA SER A 214 -11.87 -15.28 19.74
C SER A 214 -10.76 -15.09 18.70
N GLY A 215 -10.92 -15.66 17.51
CA GLY A 215 -9.95 -15.47 16.43
C GLY A 215 -9.83 -14.03 15.96
N TYR A 216 -10.91 -13.24 15.95
CA TYR A 216 -10.81 -11.81 15.63
C TYR A 216 -10.12 -11.04 16.76
N GLN A 217 -10.46 -11.34 18.02
CA GLN A 217 -9.81 -10.74 19.18
C GLN A 217 -8.31 -11.05 19.24
N THR A 218 -7.89 -12.26 18.86
CA THR A 218 -6.47 -12.61 18.71
C THR A 218 -5.76 -11.67 17.73
N LEU A 219 -6.43 -11.22 16.66
CA LEU A 219 -5.84 -10.31 15.67
C LEU A 219 -5.76 -8.85 16.15
N ILE A 220 -6.76 -8.36 16.89
CA ILE A 220 -6.91 -6.91 17.17
C ILE A 220 -6.70 -6.50 18.63
N ALA A 221 -6.63 -7.45 19.56
CA ALA A 221 -6.57 -7.20 21.01
C ALA A 221 -5.35 -7.85 21.67
N GLY A 222 -4.31 -8.14 20.88
CA GLY A 222 -3.03 -8.67 21.38
C GLY A 222 -2.32 -7.66 22.30
N ASN A 223 -1.59 -8.18 23.30
CA ASN A 223 -0.73 -7.36 24.17
C ASN A 223 0.61 -7.00 23.51
N GLY A 224 1.04 -7.78 22.50
CA GLY A 224 2.21 -7.52 21.68
C GLY A 224 1.78 -6.86 20.38
N TYR A 225 1.83 -7.61 19.28
CA TYR A 225 1.30 -7.13 18.02
C TYR A 225 -0.23 -7.14 18.00
N ARG A 226 -0.82 -6.11 17.40
CA ARG A 226 -2.26 -6.05 17.08
C ARG A 226 -2.45 -5.35 15.74
N PHE A 227 -3.41 -5.83 14.98
CA PHE A 227 -3.89 -5.11 13.82
C PHE A 227 -4.96 -4.09 14.21
N GLU A 228 -5.06 -3.05 13.38
CA GLU A 228 -6.10 -2.04 13.43
C GLU A 228 -7.05 -2.22 12.23
N ASP A 229 -8.35 -2.03 12.48
CA ASP A 229 -9.38 -1.99 11.43
C ASP A 229 -9.49 -0.55 10.90
N PRO A 230 -9.13 -0.26 9.63
CA PRO A 230 -9.09 1.11 9.10
C PRO A 230 -10.43 1.85 9.16
N ILE A 231 -11.55 1.13 9.27
CA ILE A 231 -12.90 1.71 9.39
C ILE A 231 -13.50 1.57 10.80
N ASN A 232 -12.71 1.13 11.79
CA ASN A 232 -13.07 1.02 13.21
C ASN A 232 -14.50 0.49 13.43
N SER A 233 -14.82 -0.63 12.79
CA SER A 233 -16.20 -1.11 12.68
C SER A 233 -16.42 -2.38 13.51
N SER A 234 -15.89 -2.43 14.73
CA SER A 234 -16.13 -3.54 15.65
C SER A 234 -17.63 -3.71 15.98
N GLY A 235 -18.09 -4.96 16.01
CA GLY A 235 -19.45 -5.32 16.44
C GLY A 235 -19.91 -6.67 15.93
N SER A 236 -21.22 -6.92 16.04
CA SER A 236 -21.87 -8.13 15.50
C SER A 236 -22.37 -7.85 14.08
N TRP A 237 -21.58 -8.25 13.08
CA TRP A 237 -21.83 -7.94 11.68
C TRP A 237 -22.97 -8.78 11.10
N ASN A 238 -22.98 -10.08 11.41
CA ASN A 238 -23.95 -11.01 10.82
C ASN A 238 -25.40 -10.59 11.05
N ASN A 239 -26.18 -10.58 9.97
CA ASN A 239 -27.62 -10.31 9.95
C ASN A 239 -27.99 -9.05 10.77
N ASN A 240 -27.15 -8.02 10.68
CA ASN A 240 -27.35 -6.78 11.41
C ASN A 240 -27.35 -5.57 10.46
N SER A 241 -28.52 -4.97 10.28
CA SER A 241 -28.69 -3.83 9.38
C SER A 241 -27.85 -2.60 9.77
N SER A 242 -27.38 -2.49 11.01
CA SER A 242 -26.48 -1.40 11.44
C SER A 242 -25.12 -1.46 10.73
N PHE A 243 -24.73 -2.63 10.22
CA PHE A 243 -23.50 -2.87 9.46
C PHE A 243 -23.76 -3.05 7.96
N ALA A 244 -24.98 -2.78 7.48
CA ALA A 244 -25.36 -2.99 6.08
C ALA A 244 -24.42 -2.33 5.07
N ALA A 245 -23.87 -1.15 5.40
CA ALA A 245 -22.96 -0.40 4.53
C ALA A 245 -21.58 -1.06 4.35
N ILE A 246 -21.23 -2.05 5.19
CA ILE A 246 -19.91 -2.71 5.17
C ILE A 246 -19.99 -4.21 4.94
N HIS A 247 -21.18 -4.76 4.72
CA HIS A 247 -21.33 -6.17 4.36
C HIS A 247 -20.69 -6.48 3.00
N THR A 248 -20.18 -7.69 2.88
CA THR A 248 -19.40 -8.20 1.75
C THR A 248 -19.95 -9.52 1.21
N GLN A 249 -20.75 -10.25 1.99
CA GLN A 249 -21.44 -11.48 1.57
C GLN A 249 -22.88 -11.47 2.11
N SER A 250 -23.87 -12.07 1.44
CA SER A 250 -23.86 -12.60 0.08
C SER A 250 -24.41 -11.59 -0.95
N THR A 251 -23.84 -11.58 -2.15
CA THR A 251 -24.41 -10.84 -3.28
C THR A 251 -25.80 -11.34 -3.70
N ARG A 252 -26.28 -12.46 -3.12
CA ARG A 252 -27.54 -13.15 -3.41
C ARG A 252 -28.36 -13.41 -2.16
N ASN A 253 -29.67 -13.18 -2.25
CA ASN A 253 -30.62 -13.59 -1.22
C ASN A 253 -30.96 -15.11 -1.28
N GLY A 254 -30.73 -15.76 -2.43
CA GLY A 254 -30.96 -17.19 -2.64
C GLY A 254 -31.43 -17.52 -4.07
N GLY A 255 -31.53 -18.81 -4.40
CA GLY A 255 -32.27 -19.28 -5.58
C GLY A 255 -31.60 -19.18 -6.96
N SER A 256 -30.32 -18.76 -7.07
CA SER A 256 -29.64 -18.70 -8.37
C SER A 256 -29.06 -20.06 -8.83
N ASN A 257 -28.48 -20.82 -7.91
CA ASN A 257 -28.10 -22.25 -8.01
C ASN A 257 -27.46 -22.69 -6.66
N SER A 258 -27.05 -23.96 -6.53
CA SER A 258 -26.50 -24.52 -5.29
C SER A 258 -25.03 -24.20 -5.00
N CYS A 259 -24.31 -23.51 -5.90
CA CYS A 259 -22.90 -23.17 -5.71
C CYS A 259 -22.70 -21.92 -4.83
N PHE A 260 -23.57 -20.93 -4.98
CA PHE A 260 -23.43 -19.62 -4.32
C PHE A 260 -24.17 -19.62 -2.97
N SER A 261 -23.59 -18.96 -1.98
CA SER A 261 -24.27 -18.69 -0.70
C SER A 261 -25.48 -17.77 -0.92
N GLY A 262 -26.57 -18.02 -0.19
CA GLY A 262 -27.75 -17.15 -0.13
C GLY A 262 -27.72 -16.21 1.08
N GLY A 263 -28.86 -15.63 1.46
CA GLY A 263 -28.99 -14.77 2.66
C GLY A 263 -29.07 -13.27 2.37
N GLY A 264 -28.41 -12.82 1.30
CA GLY A 264 -28.31 -11.40 0.91
C GLY A 264 -27.12 -10.73 1.59
N LEU A 265 -26.88 -9.43 1.37
CA LEU A 265 -25.70 -8.77 1.96
C LEU A 265 -25.87 -8.59 3.48
N ASP A 266 -25.44 -9.57 4.26
CA ASP A 266 -25.69 -9.68 5.69
C ASP A 266 -24.48 -10.08 6.54
N ASP A 267 -23.31 -10.27 5.93
CA ASP A 267 -22.04 -10.61 6.59
C ASP A 267 -20.89 -9.68 6.16
N ARG A 268 -19.92 -9.44 7.07
CA ARG A 268 -18.66 -8.70 6.80
C ARG A 268 -17.47 -9.66 6.87
N PHE A 269 -17.38 -10.60 5.94
CA PHE A 269 -16.33 -11.61 5.95
C PHE A 269 -15.02 -11.13 5.32
N ASP A 270 -15.11 -10.45 4.18
CA ASP A 270 -13.93 -9.90 3.51
C ASP A 270 -13.43 -8.63 4.21
N GLN A 271 -12.18 -8.62 4.66
CA GLN A 271 -11.60 -7.51 5.43
C GLN A 271 -10.15 -7.22 5.03
N ILE A 272 -9.72 -5.97 5.29
CA ILE A 272 -8.32 -5.55 5.25
C ILE A 272 -8.01 -4.93 6.62
N LEU A 273 -7.14 -5.58 7.39
CA LEU A 273 -6.59 -5.05 8.64
C LEU A 273 -5.15 -4.60 8.42
N CYS A 274 -4.73 -3.54 9.10
CA CYS A 274 -3.43 -2.90 8.90
C CYS A 274 -2.64 -2.83 10.22
N SER A 275 -1.31 -2.79 10.12
CA SER A 275 -0.46 -2.49 11.27
C SER A 275 -0.70 -1.07 11.78
N GLU A 276 -0.33 -0.80 13.03
CA GLU A 276 -0.36 0.54 13.62
C GLU A 276 0.47 1.51 12.77
N GLU A 277 1.62 1.08 12.24
CA GLU A 277 2.51 1.91 11.42
C GLU A 277 1.86 2.38 10.11
N ILE A 278 0.99 1.56 9.49
CA ILE A 278 0.21 1.97 8.31
C ILE A 278 -0.90 2.96 8.68
N ILE A 279 -1.50 2.82 9.87
CA ILE A 279 -2.56 3.74 10.32
C ILE A 279 -1.98 5.09 10.72
N GLU A 280 -0.80 5.09 11.34
CA GLU A 280 -0.12 6.30 11.80
C GLU A 280 0.73 6.95 10.70
N GLY A 281 1.14 6.18 9.68
CA GLY A 281 1.96 6.64 8.56
C GLY A 281 3.45 6.73 8.90
N ASP A 282 3.93 5.87 9.80
CA ASP A 282 5.23 6.01 10.45
C ASP A 282 6.41 5.40 9.67
N ASP A 283 6.13 4.56 8.66
CA ASP A 283 7.17 3.90 7.85
C ASP A 283 6.95 4.06 6.34
N GLY A 284 6.59 5.28 5.93
CA GLY A 284 6.49 5.65 4.50
C GLY A 284 5.33 5.01 3.75
N MET A 285 4.44 4.29 4.42
CA MET A 285 3.15 3.86 3.90
C MET A 285 2.04 4.30 4.86
N ALA A 286 0.97 4.91 4.35
CA ALA A 286 -0.15 5.37 5.16
C ALA A 286 -1.49 5.00 4.52
N TYR A 287 -2.44 4.49 5.30
CA TYR A 287 -3.82 4.32 4.81
C TYR A 287 -4.44 5.68 4.46
N VAL A 288 -5.08 5.77 3.28
CA VAL A 288 -5.80 6.98 2.85
C VAL A 288 -7.22 6.95 3.43
N PRO A 289 -7.59 7.88 4.32
CA PRO A 289 -8.89 7.83 5.00
C PRO A 289 -10.07 7.86 4.04
N ASN A 290 -11.12 7.10 4.37
CA ASN A 290 -12.35 6.96 3.59
C ASN A 290 -12.16 6.35 2.19
N THR A 291 -11.16 5.49 2.01
CA THR A 291 -10.95 4.73 0.77
C THR A 291 -11.25 3.24 0.92
N TYR A 292 -11.51 2.78 2.15
CA TYR A 292 -11.96 1.43 2.41
C TYR A 292 -13.42 1.22 1.99
N PHE A 293 -13.67 0.34 1.01
CA PHE A 293 -15.02 0.07 0.51
C PHE A 293 -15.24 -1.38 0.07
N ALA A 294 -16.43 -1.91 0.34
CA ALA A 294 -16.96 -3.09 -0.33
C ALA A 294 -17.64 -2.67 -1.64
N ILE A 295 -16.98 -2.89 -2.78
CA ILE A 295 -17.45 -2.38 -4.07
C ILE A 295 -18.76 -3.04 -4.48
N GLY A 296 -19.77 -2.22 -4.79
CA GLY A 296 -21.11 -2.69 -5.14
C GLY A 296 -22.10 -2.74 -3.96
N ASN A 297 -21.62 -2.52 -2.73
CA ASN A 297 -22.50 -2.33 -1.58
C ASN A 297 -22.89 -0.85 -1.46
N ASP A 298 -24.19 -0.56 -1.48
CA ASP A 298 -24.75 0.78 -1.31
C ASP A 298 -25.41 0.98 0.08
N GLY A 299 -25.33 -0.03 0.95
CA GLY A 299 -25.96 -0.07 2.27
C GLY A 299 -27.48 -0.35 2.26
N ASN A 300 -28.11 -0.51 1.09
CA ASN A 300 -29.57 -0.66 0.96
C ASN A 300 -30.03 -2.08 0.61
N HIS A 301 -29.08 -3.01 0.44
CA HIS A 301 -29.35 -4.39 0.03
C HIS A 301 -29.15 -5.41 1.16
N PHE A 302 -29.28 -4.97 2.42
CA PHE A 302 -29.31 -5.86 3.58
C PHE A 302 -30.36 -6.97 3.41
N ASN A 303 -29.96 -8.23 3.61
CA ASN A 303 -30.80 -9.42 3.35
C ASN A 303 -31.46 -9.42 1.95
N ASN A 304 -30.79 -8.84 0.95
CA ASN A 304 -31.25 -8.84 -0.43
C ASN A 304 -30.08 -9.07 -1.40
N ARG A 305 -30.40 -9.43 -2.65
CA ARG A 305 -29.39 -9.54 -3.71
C ARG A 305 -28.95 -8.14 -4.14
N ILE A 306 -27.68 -7.97 -4.51
CA ILE A 306 -27.08 -6.65 -4.81
C ILE A 306 -27.70 -5.92 -6.01
N ASN A 307 -28.41 -6.65 -6.86
CA ASN A 307 -29.08 -6.15 -8.07
C ASN A 307 -30.61 -6.15 -7.95
N ALA A 308 -31.15 -6.20 -6.74
CA ALA A 308 -32.59 -6.07 -6.51
C ALA A 308 -33.03 -4.61 -6.57
N GLY A 309 -33.87 -4.25 -7.53
CA GLY A 309 -34.31 -2.87 -7.67
C GLY A 309 -33.17 -2.01 -8.21
N THR A 310 -32.67 -1.07 -7.41
CA THR A 310 -31.74 -0.05 -7.86
C THR A 310 -30.53 0.02 -6.95
N ASN A 311 -29.35 -0.09 -7.54
CA ASN A 311 -28.06 0.10 -6.89
C ASN A 311 -27.19 0.98 -7.79
N TYR A 312 -26.83 2.17 -7.29
CA TYR A 312 -26.05 3.17 -8.02
C TYR A 312 -24.60 3.30 -7.51
N SER A 313 -24.16 2.41 -6.62
CA SER A 313 -22.78 2.43 -6.11
C SER A 313 -21.74 2.20 -7.21
N VAL A 314 -22.14 1.50 -8.28
CA VAL A 314 -21.34 1.24 -9.49
C VAL A 314 -22.23 1.25 -10.73
N SER A 315 -21.63 1.23 -11.92
CA SER A 315 -22.39 1.07 -13.17
C SER A 315 -23.13 -0.26 -13.21
N SER A 316 -24.24 -0.33 -13.96
CA SER A 316 -25.03 -1.56 -14.12
C SER A 316 -24.21 -2.72 -14.70
N THR A 317 -23.24 -2.43 -15.57
CA THR A 317 -22.29 -3.40 -16.12
C THR A 317 -21.41 -4.00 -15.03
N VAL A 318 -20.83 -3.17 -14.16
CA VAL A 318 -19.99 -3.63 -13.04
C VAL A 318 -20.83 -4.36 -12.01
N LEU A 319 -22.03 -3.87 -11.68
CA LEU A 319 -22.96 -4.54 -10.77
C LEU A 319 -23.33 -5.95 -11.26
N SER A 320 -23.59 -6.09 -12.56
CA SER A 320 -23.88 -7.39 -13.17
C SER A 320 -22.67 -8.32 -13.13
N ALA A 321 -21.46 -7.78 -13.31
CA ALA A 321 -20.22 -8.54 -13.20
C ALA A 321 -19.98 -9.01 -11.75
N LEU A 322 -20.15 -8.13 -10.75
CA LEU A 322 -20.05 -8.48 -9.34
C LEU A 322 -21.02 -9.61 -8.98
N TYR A 323 -22.28 -9.46 -9.40
CA TYR A 323 -23.29 -10.49 -9.19
C TYR A 323 -22.89 -11.80 -9.89
N ALA A 324 -22.45 -11.76 -11.14
CA ALA A 324 -22.09 -12.97 -11.89
C ALA A 324 -20.85 -13.69 -11.34
N LEU A 325 -19.88 -12.94 -10.79
CA LEU A 325 -18.59 -13.48 -10.39
C LEU A 325 -18.66 -14.29 -9.10
N SER A 326 -19.17 -13.73 -8.01
CA SER A 326 -19.02 -14.30 -6.66
C SER A 326 -20.25 -14.00 -5.79
N ASP A 327 -20.43 -14.79 -4.74
CA ASP A 327 -21.27 -14.44 -3.60
C ASP A 327 -20.61 -13.40 -2.68
N HIS A 328 -19.34 -13.09 -2.87
CA HIS A 328 -18.65 -12.00 -2.18
C HIS A 328 -18.53 -10.73 -3.03
N LEU A 329 -18.25 -9.61 -2.37
CA LEU A 329 -17.85 -8.34 -2.97
C LEU A 329 -16.35 -8.09 -2.76
N PRO A 330 -15.65 -7.45 -3.71
CA PRO A 330 -14.27 -7.05 -3.50
C PRO A 330 -14.21 -5.90 -2.48
N VAL A 331 -13.28 -6.03 -1.54
CA VAL A 331 -12.95 -4.96 -0.59
C VAL A 331 -11.67 -4.29 -1.03
N ILE A 332 -11.68 -2.96 -1.12
CA ILE A 332 -10.52 -2.15 -1.48
C ILE A 332 -10.13 -1.22 -0.35
N ALA A 333 -8.88 -0.77 -0.35
CA ALA A 333 -8.40 0.41 0.38
C ALA A 333 -7.22 1.02 -0.40
N ASP A 334 -7.06 2.34 -0.27
CA ASP A 334 -5.94 3.08 -0.85
C ASP A 334 -4.90 3.41 0.21
N PHE A 335 -3.63 3.41 -0.21
CA PHE A 335 -2.47 3.64 0.65
C PHE A 335 -1.53 4.62 -0.06
N ASP A 336 -1.16 5.68 0.63
CA ASP A 336 -0.11 6.58 0.18
C ASP A 336 1.25 5.95 0.50
N VAL A 337 2.16 6.05 -0.45
CA VAL A 337 3.54 5.57 -0.37
C VAL A 337 4.46 6.76 -0.59
N ASP A 338 5.34 6.99 0.37
CA ASP A 338 6.37 8.02 0.29
C ASP A 338 7.32 7.73 -0.87
N LEU A 339 7.52 8.75 -1.71
CA LEU A 339 8.47 8.72 -2.79
C LEU A 339 9.83 9.21 -2.32
N LEU A 340 10.87 8.67 -2.95
CA LEU A 340 12.22 9.17 -2.75
C LEU A 340 12.31 10.63 -3.17
N GLY A 341 12.79 11.47 -2.26
CA GLY A 341 13.09 12.85 -2.58
C GLY A 341 14.38 12.98 -3.39
N LEU A 342 14.41 13.95 -4.31
CA LEU A 342 15.67 14.45 -4.85
C LEU A 342 16.40 15.23 -3.75
N ASN A 343 17.15 14.52 -2.90
CA ASN A 343 18.07 15.19 -1.98
C ASN A 343 19.20 15.82 -2.80
N THR A 344 19.07 17.11 -3.15
CA THR A 344 20.22 17.90 -3.56
C THR A 344 21.00 18.23 -2.29
N THR A 345 22.10 17.53 -2.04
CA THR A 345 23.08 17.98 -1.05
C THR A 345 23.63 19.32 -1.54
N GLU A 346 23.04 20.43 -1.10
CA GLU A 346 23.53 21.75 -1.46
C GLU A 346 24.91 21.94 -0.84
N LEU A 347 25.92 22.29 -1.66
CA LEU A 347 27.26 22.57 -1.17
C LEU A 347 27.19 23.76 -0.19
N LYS A 348 27.23 23.47 1.11
CA LYS A 348 27.31 24.50 2.15
C LYS A 348 28.67 25.17 2.10
N VAL A 349 28.69 26.39 1.58
CA VAL A 349 29.88 27.24 1.52
C VAL A 349 29.98 28.13 2.76
N PRO A 350 31.19 28.47 3.21
CA PRO A 350 31.37 29.43 4.30
C PRO A 350 30.72 30.78 3.99
N LYS A 351 30.17 31.41 5.03
CA LYS A 351 29.66 32.78 4.95
C LYS A 351 30.85 33.73 4.77
N LEU A 352 31.05 34.21 3.55
CA LEU A 352 31.99 35.29 3.27
C LEU A 352 31.49 36.60 3.88
N GLU A 353 32.44 37.41 4.35
CA GLU A 353 32.20 38.83 4.56
C GLU A 353 31.83 39.47 3.21
N ASN A 354 30.75 40.23 3.18
CA ASN A 354 30.24 40.86 1.96
C ASN A 354 29.62 42.22 2.33
N PRO A 355 30.26 43.35 1.99
CA PRO A 355 31.45 43.47 1.13
C PRO A 355 32.73 42.89 1.75
N MET A 356 33.59 42.29 0.92
CA MET A 356 34.93 41.81 1.29
C MET A 356 35.97 42.90 1.02
N TYR A 357 36.74 43.27 2.03
CA TYR A 357 37.83 44.23 1.91
C TYR A 357 39.11 43.58 1.40
N GLN A 358 39.77 44.22 0.43
CA GLN A 358 41.06 43.75 -0.09
C GLN A 358 42.25 44.40 0.64
N PRO A 359 43.36 43.67 0.88
CA PRO A 359 43.58 42.26 0.56
C PRO A 359 42.86 41.31 1.54
N ALA A 360 42.15 40.31 1.01
CA ALA A 360 41.49 39.27 1.81
C ALA A 360 42.25 37.94 1.71
N GLN A 361 42.79 37.47 2.84
CA GLN A 361 43.46 36.17 2.93
C GLN A 361 42.43 35.04 3.03
N LEU A 362 42.46 34.10 2.08
CA LEU A 362 41.65 32.89 2.08
C LEU A 362 42.50 31.72 2.57
N ALA A 363 42.60 31.57 3.88
CA ALA A 363 43.34 30.51 4.58
C ALA A 363 42.41 29.65 5.46
N ASP A 364 42.98 28.69 6.20
CA ASP A 364 42.30 27.87 7.19
C ASP A 364 41.08 27.12 6.65
N TYR A 365 39.87 27.46 7.13
CA TYR A 365 38.61 26.82 6.73
C TYR A 365 38.36 26.93 5.22
N TYR A 366 38.80 28.02 4.59
CA TYR A 366 38.64 28.23 3.14
C TYR A 366 39.53 27.32 2.29
N LEU A 367 40.53 26.65 2.88
CA LEU A 367 41.35 25.66 2.17
C LEU A 367 40.51 24.47 1.69
N ARG A 368 39.38 24.18 2.34
CA ARG A 368 38.50 23.04 2.02
C ARG A 368 37.67 23.21 0.74
N TYR A 369 37.79 24.36 0.07
CA TYR A 369 36.99 24.69 -1.11
C TYR A 369 37.86 25.34 -2.17
N SER A 370 37.53 25.13 -3.44
CA SER A 370 38.00 25.99 -4.53
C SER A 370 37.10 27.21 -4.67
N LEU A 371 37.69 28.34 -5.10
CA LEU A 371 36.98 29.60 -5.35
C LEU A 371 37.43 30.21 -6.68
N GLU A 372 36.47 30.54 -7.53
CA GLU A 372 36.66 31.34 -8.74
C GLU A 372 35.84 32.63 -8.61
N ILE A 373 36.42 33.78 -8.95
CA ILE A 373 35.69 35.07 -8.99
C ILE A 373 35.59 35.51 -10.45
N TYR A 374 34.36 35.80 -10.86
CA TYR A 374 34.02 36.27 -12.20
C TYR A 374 33.45 37.69 -12.14
N SER A 375 33.75 38.48 -13.17
CA SER A 375 32.98 39.68 -13.46
C SER A 375 31.54 39.34 -13.90
N LEU A 376 30.66 40.33 -13.92
CA LEU A 376 29.26 40.14 -14.30
C LEU A 376 29.06 39.74 -15.78
N ASP A 377 30.03 40.03 -16.65
CA ASP A 377 30.09 39.57 -18.04
C ASP A 377 30.74 38.18 -18.19
N GLY A 378 31.07 37.50 -17.08
CA GLY A 378 31.51 36.10 -17.08
C GLY A 378 33.02 35.88 -17.28
N ARG A 379 33.84 36.94 -17.24
CA ARG A 379 35.31 36.79 -17.31
C ARG A 379 35.85 36.35 -15.95
N LYS A 380 36.65 35.28 -15.93
CA LYS A 380 37.36 34.84 -14.72
C LYS A 380 38.47 35.83 -14.37
N LEU A 381 38.47 36.32 -13.14
CA LEU A 381 39.40 37.34 -12.63
C LEU A 381 40.30 36.81 -11.53
N PHE A 382 39.86 35.77 -10.81
CA PHE A 382 40.61 35.15 -9.73
C PHE A 382 40.28 33.65 -9.65
N GLU A 383 41.27 32.87 -9.23
CA GLU A 383 41.13 31.44 -8.99
C GLU A 383 41.99 31.03 -7.80
N LYS A 384 41.38 30.24 -6.92
CA LYS A 384 42.02 29.56 -5.79
C LYS A 384 41.64 28.09 -5.86
N PRO A 385 42.59 27.17 -6.10
CA PRO A 385 42.35 25.74 -6.00
C PRO A 385 42.00 25.27 -4.58
N GLU A 386 41.36 24.11 -4.46
CA GLU A 386 41.18 23.44 -3.18
C GLU A 386 42.55 23.06 -2.57
N GLY A 387 42.66 23.13 -1.24
CA GLY A 387 43.88 22.83 -0.48
C GLY A 387 44.96 23.92 -0.50
N GLN A 388 44.81 24.96 -1.33
CA GLN A 388 45.81 26.02 -1.48
C GLN A 388 45.32 27.37 -0.92
N PRO A 389 46.15 28.09 -0.13
CA PRO A 389 45.82 29.44 0.29
C PRO A 389 45.95 30.42 -0.88
N ALA A 390 45.16 31.49 -0.86
CA ALA A 390 45.29 32.58 -1.82
C ALA A 390 44.82 33.91 -1.22
N THR A 391 45.25 35.02 -1.81
CA THR A 391 44.85 36.36 -1.39
C THR A 391 44.05 37.03 -2.50
N VAL A 392 42.80 37.41 -2.22
CA VAL A 392 42.02 38.25 -3.14
C VAL A 392 42.49 39.69 -2.96
N GLN A 393 43.12 40.24 -4.00
CA GLN A 393 43.66 41.61 -4.00
C GLN A 393 43.76 42.16 -5.43
N GLY A 394 43.73 43.48 -5.56
CA GLY A 394 43.94 44.17 -6.84
C GLY A 394 42.77 44.11 -7.81
N LEU A 395 41.59 43.65 -7.37
CA LEU A 395 40.36 43.71 -8.15
C LEU A 395 39.67 45.06 -7.91
N PRO A 396 39.11 45.73 -8.94
CA PRO A 396 38.35 46.97 -8.75
C PRO A 396 37.19 46.80 -7.78
N SER A 397 36.85 47.83 -7.01
CA SER A 397 35.68 47.75 -6.13
C SER A 397 34.40 47.59 -6.96
N GLY A 398 33.54 46.63 -6.61
CA GLY A 398 32.37 46.30 -7.44
C GLY A 398 31.70 44.98 -7.07
N LEU A 399 30.70 44.60 -7.87
CA LEU A 399 29.94 43.36 -7.73
C LEU A 399 30.49 42.27 -8.65
N TYR A 400 30.68 41.08 -8.08
CA TYR A 400 31.24 39.89 -8.73
C TYR A 400 30.39 38.65 -8.45
N ILE A 401 30.65 37.59 -9.22
CA ILE A 401 30.12 36.25 -8.96
C ILE A 401 31.26 35.39 -8.39
N ALA A 402 31.07 34.89 -7.17
CA ALA A 402 31.95 33.94 -6.52
C ALA A 402 31.39 32.52 -6.72
N ARG A 403 32.12 31.68 -7.44
CA ARG A 403 31.81 30.26 -7.64
C ARG A 403 32.69 29.44 -6.71
N TRP A 404 32.04 28.64 -5.88
CA TRP A 404 32.69 27.73 -4.96
C TRP A 404 32.52 26.30 -5.42
N SER A 405 33.55 25.46 -5.24
CA SER A 405 33.45 24.04 -5.54
C SER A 405 34.22 23.15 -4.57
N LYS A 406 33.73 21.93 -4.38
CA LYS A 406 34.34 20.86 -3.59
C LYS A 406 33.81 19.50 -4.07
N ASP A 407 34.65 18.49 -4.17
CA ASP A 407 34.25 17.11 -4.50
C ASP A 407 33.26 17.00 -5.70
N SER A 408 33.55 17.72 -6.79
CA SER A 408 32.71 17.82 -8.01
C SER A 408 31.36 18.56 -7.88
N GLN A 409 31.03 19.10 -6.71
CA GLN A 409 29.88 19.98 -6.51
C GLN A 409 30.29 21.46 -6.65
N SER A 410 29.37 22.32 -7.09
CA SER A 410 29.61 23.76 -7.11
C SER A 410 28.37 24.59 -6.78
N THR A 411 28.55 25.76 -6.17
CA THR A 411 27.51 26.77 -5.95
C THR A 411 28.04 28.16 -6.27
N THR A 412 27.14 29.13 -6.49
CA THR A 412 27.52 30.52 -6.80
C THR A 412 26.86 31.50 -5.85
N SER A 413 27.56 32.60 -5.59
CA SER A 413 27.07 33.68 -4.73
C SER A 413 27.51 35.03 -5.28
N LYS A 414 26.77 36.08 -4.95
CA LYS A 414 27.16 37.46 -5.24
C LYS A 414 28.18 37.92 -4.20
N LEU A 415 29.28 38.53 -4.66
CA LEU A 415 30.34 39.06 -3.80
C LEU A 415 30.61 40.52 -4.16
N MET A 416 30.47 41.45 -3.21
CA MET A 416 31.02 42.79 -3.35
C MET A 416 32.45 42.81 -2.85
N LEU A 417 33.37 43.38 -3.63
CA LEU A 417 34.76 43.62 -3.23
C LEU A 417 34.95 45.12 -3.03
N TRP A 418 35.53 45.52 -1.89
CA TRP A 418 35.85 46.92 -1.57
C TRP A 418 37.36 47.12 -1.50
#